data_AF-A0A5N6RE28-F1
#
_entry.id   AF-A0A5N6RE28-F1
#
_cell.length_a   1.000
_cell.length_b   1.000
_cell.length_c   1.000
_cell.angle_alpha   90.00
_cell.angle_beta   90.00
_cell.angle_gamma   90.00
#
_symmetry.space_group_name_H-M   'P 1'
#
loop_
_entity.id
_entity.type
_entity.pdbx_description
1 polymer ?
#
loop_
_entity_poly.entity_id
_entity_poly.type
_entity_poly.pdbx_seq_one_letter_code
_entity_poly.pdbx_strand_id
1 'polypeptide(L)'
;MGEEEVIISEEKACRDISLKDLSVKLEEFAKARDWEKYHSPRNLLLAMVGEVGELSEIFQWRGEVDRGLPNWEESDKEHLGEELSDVLLYLIRLADICGIDLADAASKKIVKNAIKYPTQTPSKTSY
;
A
#
# COMPACT_ATOMS: atom_id res chain seq x y z
N MET A 1 -38.10 -2.53 21.42
CA MET A 1 -36.96 -2.90 22.27
C MET A 1 -36.14 -3.96 21.52
N GLY A 2 -35.79 -3.60 20.30
CA GLY A 2 -35.17 -4.45 19.30
C GLY A 2 -34.15 -3.60 18.54
N GLU A 3 -33.32 -4.31 17.79
CA GLU A 3 -32.40 -3.82 16.75
C GLU A 3 -31.02 -3.28 17.18
N GLU A 4 -30.73 -3.03 18.46
CA GLU A 4 -29.39 -2.53 18.85
C GLU A 4 -28.34 -3.61 19.19
N GLU A 5 -28.72 -4.88 19.32
CA GLU A 5 -27.79 -5.95 19.77
C GLU A 5 -27.14 -6.75 18.62
N VAL A 6 -27.44 -6.43 17.36
CA VAL A 6 -26.95 -7.20 16.19
C VAL A 6 -25.80 -6.50 15.44
N ILE A 7 -25.42 -5.27 15.80
CA ILE A 7 -24.49 -4.46 15.00
C ILE A 7 -23.04 -4.43 15.54
N ILE A 8 -22.74 -5.02 16.70
CA ILE A 8 -21.38 -4.98 17.29
C ILE A 8 -20.67 -6.35 17.25
N SER A 9 -20.97 -7.17 16.23
CA SER A 9 -20.28 -8.44 16.01
C SER A 9 -19.72 -8.60 14.59
N GLU A 10 -19.21 -7.51 14.00
CA GLU A 10 -18.14 -7.63 13.00
C GLU A 10 -16.81 -7.35 13.70
N GLU A 11 -16.44 -8.26 14.60
CA GLU A 11 -15.07 -8.43 15.05
C GLU A 11 -14.14 -8.45 13.83
N LYS A 12 -13.39 -7.37 13.67
CA LYS A 12 -11.99 -7.24 13.22
C LYS A 12 -11.32 -8.55 12.75
N ALA A 13 -11.88 -9.20 11.73
CA ALA A 13 -11.18 -10.21 10.97
C ALA A 13 -10.13 -9.46 10.17
N CYS A 14 -8.85 -9.66 10.51
CA CYS A 14 -7.76 -9.42 9.59
C CYS A 14 -8.07 -10.27 8.35
N ARG A 15 -8.78 -9.69 7.37
CA ARG A 15 -9.10 -10.36 6.13
C ARG A 15 -7.79 -10.39 5.35
N ASP A 16 -7.18 -11.56 5.24
CA ASP A 16 -6.15 -11.82 4.25
C ASP A 16 -6.74 -11.45 2.88
N ILE A 17 -6.37 -10.28 2.38
CA ILE A 17 -6.80 -9.75 1.09
C ILE A 17 -5.59 -9.71 0.18
N SER A 18 -5.70 -10.35 -0.99
CA SER A 18 -4.61 -10.35 -1.95
C SER A 18 -4.59 -9.05 -2.77
N LEU A 19 -3.45 -8.74 -3.40
CA LEU A 19 -3.37 -7.65 -4.37
C LEU A 19 -4.36 -7.85 -5.53
N LYS A 20 -4.67 -9.10 -5.88
CA LYS A 20 -5.65 -9.39 -6.92
C LYS A 20 -7.07 -9.08 -6.47
N ASP A 21 -7.42 -9.38 -5.22
CA ASP A 21 -8.73 -9.04 -4.65
C ASP A 21 -8.92 -7.53 -4.58
N LEU A 22 -7.89 -6.78 -4.18
CA LEU A 22 -7.91 -5.32 -4.21
C LEU A 22 -8.07 -4.78 -5.63
N SER A 23 -7.35 -5.35 -6.60
CA SER A 23 -7.47 -4.98 -8.01
C SER A 23 -8.90 -5.13 -8.54
N VAL A 24 -9.57 -6.25 -8.21
CA VAL A 24 -10.96 -6.50 -8.60
C VAL A 24 -11.90 -5.47 -7.96
N LYS A 25 -11.76 -5.20 -6.66
CA LYS A 25 -12.56 -4.18 -5.97
C LYS A 25 -12.37 -2.79 -6.57
N LEU A 26 -11.15 -2.42 -6.95
CA LEU A 26 -10.85 -1.13 -7.61
C LEU A 26 -11.48 -1.05 -9.00
N GLU A 27 -11.46 -2.15 -9.75
CA GLU A 27 -12.11 -2.24 -11.05
C GLU A 27 -13.63 -2.04 -10.93
N GLU A 28 -14.27 -2.73 -9.99
CA GLU A 28 -15.70 -2.59 -9.71
C GLU A 28 -16.06 -1.17 -9.26
N PHE A 29 -15.24 -0.59 -8.37
CA PHE A 29 -15.42 0.77 -7.88
C PHE A 29 -15.35 1.81 -9.01
N ALA A 30 -14.40 1.65 -9.94
CA ALA A 30 -14.22 2.52 -11.09
C ALA A 30 -15.36 2.37 -12.11
N LYS A 31 -15.79 1.13 -12.39
CA LYS A 31 -16.92 0.82 -13.28
C LYS A 31 -18.22 1.44 -12.79
N ALA A 32 -18.51 1.32 -11.50
CA ALA A 32 -19.70 1.88 -10.88
C ALA A 32 -19.82 3.41 -11.02
N ARG A 33 -18.70 4.09 -11.33
CA ARG A 33 -18.62 5.56 -11.46
C ARG A 33 -18.33 6.03 -12.89
N ASP A 34 -18.23 5.11 -13.86
CA ASP A 34 -17.79 5.42 -15.23
C ASP A 34 -16.43 6.15 -15.26
N TRP A 35 -15.52 5.76 -14.36
CA TRP A 35 -14.19 6.36 -14.22
C TRP A 35 -13.13 5.72 -15.09
N GLU A 36 -13.41 4.56 -15.69
CA GLU A 36 -12.46 3.83 -16.52
C GLU A 36 -11.90 4.68 -17.68
N LYS A 37 -12.69 5.63 -18.20
CA LYS A 37 -12.27 6.59 -19.25
C LYS A 37 -11.13 7.52 -18.81
N TYR A 38 -10.92 7.71 -17.50
CA TYR A 38 -9.85 8.54 -16.95
C TYR A 38 -8.62 7.72 -16.54
N HIS A 39 -8.73 6.39 -16.46
CA HIS A 39 -7.70 5.48 -15.96
C HIS A 39 -6.68 5.07 -17.04
N SER A 40 -6.16 6.04 -17.80
CA SER A 40 -4.99 5.80 -18.64
C SER A 40 -3.73 5.57 -17.78
N PRO A 41 -2.74 4.78 -18.22
CA PRO A 41 -1.52 4.54 -17.43
C PRO A 41 -0.83 5.81 -16.96
N ARG A 42 -0.76 6.83 -17.83
CA ARG A 42 -0.15 8.13 -17.48
C ARG A 42 -0.94 8.85 -16.38
N ASN A 43 -2.26 8.86 -16.46
CA ASN A 43 -3.08 9.55 -15.47
C ASN A 43 -2.98 8.88 -14.10
N LEU A 44 -3.01 7.54 -14.06
CA LEU A 44 -2.83 6.78 -12.82
C LEU A 44 -1.45 6.99 -12.21
N LEU A 45 -0.40 7.03 -13.03
CA LEU A 45 0.95 7.36 -12.56
C LEU A 45 1.01 8.76 -11.95
N LEU A 46 0.41 9.76 -12.61
CA LEU A 46 0.42 11.14 -12.11
C LEU A 46 -0.40 11.30 -10.84
N ALA A 47 -1.54 10.61 -10.72
CA ALA A 47 -2.31 10.57 -9.48
C ALA A 47 -1.50 9.95 -8.34
N MET A 48 -0.87 8.79 -8.57
CA MET A 48 0.03 8.15 -7.59
C MET A 48 1.16 9.07 -7.14
N VAL A 49 1.73 9.89 -8.04
CA VAL A 49 2.75 10.88 -7.66
C VAL A 49 2.19 11.98 -6.76
N GLY A 50 0.92 12.37 -6.95
CA GLY A 50 0.19 13.25 -6.05
C GLY A 50 0.12 12.68 -4.64
N GLU A 51 -0.35 11.43 -4.51
CA GLU A 51 -0.46 10.76 -3.19
C GLU A 51 0.91 10.54 -2.53
N VAL A 52 1.98 10.31 -3.30
CA VAL A 52 3.34 10.30 -2.75
C VAL A 52 3.73 11.68 -2.20
N GLY A 53 3.23 12.75 -2.81
CA GLY A 53 3.36 14.12 -2.30
C GLY A 53 2.65 14.30 -0.97
N GLU A 54 1.37 13.92 -0.88
CA GLU A 54 0.57 13.99 0.35
C GLU A 54 1.19 13.14 1.47
N LEU A 55 1.62 11.91 1.16
CA LEU A 55 2.41 11.08 2.07
C LEU A 55 3.69 11.80 2.54
N SER A 56 4.38 12.53 1.66
CA SER A 56 5.60 13.26 2.00
C SER A 56 5.31 14.45 2.92
N GLU A 57 4.16 15.11 2.78
CA GLU A 57 3.74 16.24 3.61
C GLU A 57 3.58 15.85 5.08
N ILE A 58 3.21 14.61 5.37
CA ILE A 58 3.12 14.07 6.74
C ILE A 58 4.48 14.11 7.45
N PHE A 59 5.57 13.88 6.70
CA PHE A 59 6.94 13.81 7.24
C PHE A 59 7.73 15.12 7.11
N GLN A 60 7.33 16.05 6.25
CA GLN A 60 8.17 17.17 5.80
C GLN A 60 8.78 18.04 6.92
N TRP A 61 8.09 18.16 8.07
CA TRP A 61 8.53 18.96 9.23
C TRP A 61 8.87 18.11 10.45
N ARG A 62 8.80 16.79 10.34
CA ARG A 62 9.25 15.87 11.39
C ARG A 62 10.75 15.65 11.16
N GLY A 63 11.56 15.82 12.20
CA GLY A 63 13.00 15.54 12.12
C GLY A 63 13.27 14.05 11.91
N GLU A 64 14.26 13.49 12.60
CA GLU A 64 14.41 12.03 12.60
C GLU A 64 13.16 11.37 13.21
N VAL A 65 12.59 10.39 12.49
CA VAL A 65 11.38 9.67 12.90
C VAL A 65 11.75 8.26 13.34
N ASP A 66 11.50 7.96 14.61
CA ASP A 66 11.79 6.65 15.18
C ASP A 66 10.88 5.55 14.63
N ARG A 67 11.44 4.35 14.51
CA ARG A 67 10.69 3.15 14.13
C ARG A 67 9.52 2.93 15.09
N GLY A 68 8.35 2.67 14.51
CA GLY A 68 7.13 2.40 15.28
C GLY A 68 6.39 3.66 15.75
N LEU A 69 6.89 4.85 15.40
CA LEU A 69 6.20 6.12 15.59
C LEU A 69 5.72 6.34 17.05
N PRO A 70 6.60 6.19 18.06
CA PRO A 70 6.21 6.23 19.47
C PRO A 70 5.67 7.60 19.91
N ASN A 71 6.09 8.67 19.23
CA ASN A 71 5.73 10.06 19.54
C ASN A 71 4.65 10.62 18.60
N TRP A 72 3.94 9.74 17.88
CA TRP A 72 2.87 10.14 16.96
C TRP A 72 1.52 9.86 17.60
N GLU A 73 0.61 10.83 17.46
CA GLU A 73 -0.78 10.68 17.87
C GLU A 73 -1.49 9.64 16.99
N GLU A 74 -2.60 9.09 17.47
CA GLU A 74 -3.33 8.08 16.69
C GLU A 74 -3.86 8.65 15.37
N SER A 75 -4.30 9.92 15.37
CA SER A 75 -4.71 10.63 14.16
C SER A 75 -3.59 10.78 13.13
N ASP A 76 -2.34 10.93 13.58
CA ASP A 76 -1.18 10.98 12.66
C ASP A 76 -0.98 9.62 11.97
N LYS A 77 -1.19 8.52 12.71
CA LYS A 77 -1.02 7.15 12.19
C LYS A 77 -2.18 6.75 11.28
N GLU A 78 -3.39 7.21 11.58
CA GLU A 78 -4.56 7.05 10.73
C GLU A 78 -4.32 7.74 9.38
N HIS A 79 -3.96 9.03 9.40
CA HIS A 79 -3.65 9.79 8.20
C HIS A 79 -2.48 9.19 7.41
N LEU A 80 -1.42 8.74 8.09
CA LEU A 80 -0.33 7.98 7.44
C LEU A 80 -0.84 6.70 6.75
N GLY A 81 -1.78 6.00 7.38
CA GLY A 81 -2.40 4.80 6.82
C GLY A 81 -3.24 5.08 5.58
N GLU A 82 -3.95 6.21 5.55
CA GLU A 82 -4.70 6.69 4.39
C GLU A 82 -3.76 6.94 3.20
N GLU A 83 -2.75 7.78 3.37
CA GLU A 83 -1.82 8.13 2.28
C GLU A 83 -1.00 6.95 1.77
N LEU A 84 -0.58 6.05 2.67
CA LEU A 84 0.06 4.79 2.26
C LEU A 84 -0.88 3.91 1.44
N SER A 85 -2.16 3.90 1.79
CA SER A 85 -3.19 3.14 1.07
C SER A 85 -3.45 3.75 -0.30
N ASP A 86 -3.54 5.07 -0.42
CA ASP A 86 -3.80 5.72 -1.72
C ASP A 86 -2.66 5.49 -2.72
N VAL A 87 -1.40 5.59 -2.28
CA VAL A 87 -0.23 5.19 -3.09
C VAL A 87 -0.34 3.74 -3.54
N LEU A 88 -0.69 2.82 -2.62
CA LEU A 88 -0.83 1.40 -2.92
C LEU A 88 -1.96 1.13 -3.94
N LEU A 89 -3.13 1.74 -3.75
CA LEU A 89 -4.31 1.50 -4.59
C LEU A 89 -4.07 2.01 -6.02
N TYR A 90 -3.43 3.17 -6.20
CA TYR A 90 -3.03 3.62 -7.53
C TYR A 90 -1.97 2.72 -8.17
N LEU A 91 -1.00 2.23 -7.40
CA LEU A 91 0.00 1.29 -7.91
C LEU A 91 -0.64 -0.02 -8.38
N ILE A 92 -1.58 -0.58 -7.60
CA ILE A 92 -2.34 -1.79 -7.97
C ILE A 92 -3.12 -1.53 -9.26
N ARG A 93 -3.88 -0.41 -9.33
CA ARG A 93 -4.68 -0.12 -10.53
C ARG A 93 -3.82 0.13 -11.75
N LEU A 94 -2.68 0.80 -11.60
CA LEU A 94 -1.71 1.00 -12.68
C LEU A 94 -1.18 -0.34 -13.19
N ALA A 95 -0.79 -1.25 -12.29
CA ALA A 95 -0.31 -2.57 -12.66
C ALA A 95 -1.37 -3.37 -13.42
N ASP A 96 -2.62 -3.35 -12.95
CA ASP A 96 -3.77 -4.01 -13.59
C ASP A 96 -4.01 -3.50 -15.02
N ILE A 97 -4.09 -2.17 -15.21
CA ILE A 97 -4.24 -1.54 -16.53
C ILE A 97 -3.06 -1.85 -17.46
N CYS A 98 -1.85 -2.02 -16.91
CA CYS A 98 -0.67 -2.42 -17.67
C CYS A 98 -0.54 -3.94 -17.89
N GLY A 99 -1.46 -4.76 -17.36
CA GLY A 99 -1.40 -6.22 -17.48
C GLY A 99 -0.24 -6.87 -16.71
N ILE A 100 0.20 -6.25 -15.61
CA ILE A 100 1.31 -6.72 -14.77
C ILE A 100 0.75 -7.40 -13.53
N ASP A 101 1.14 -8.66 -13.31
CA ASP A 101 0.96 -9.31 -12.01
C ASP A 101 1.95 -8.70 -10.99
N LEU A 102 1.44 -7.75 -10.20
CA LEU A 102 2.26 -7.00 -9.24
C LEU A 102 2.84 -7.90 -8.13
N ALA A 103 2.09 -8.93 -7.69
CA ALA A 103 2.53 -9.82 -6.63
C ALA A 103 3.70 -10.70 -7.11
N ASP A 104 3.59 -11.27 -8.30
CA ASP A 104 4.66 -12.04 -8.94
C ASP A 104 5.88 -11.13 -9.26
N ALA A 105 5.65 -9.94 -9.80
CA ALA A 105 6.71 -8.97 -10.11
C ALA A 105 7.50 -8.56 -8.85
N ALA A 106 6.81 -8.27 -7.74
CA ALA A 106 7.42 -7.93 -6.46
C ALA A 106 8.22 -9.12 -5.90
N SER A 107 7.66 -10.33 -5.93
CA SER A 107 8.31 -11.55 -5.47
C SER A 107 9.62 -11.83 -6.23
N LYS A 108 9.57 -11.75 -7.57
CA LYS A 108 10.76 -11.87 -8.43
C LYS A 108 11.78 -10.77 -8.15
N LYS A 109 11.33 -9.55 -7.85
CA LYS A 109 12.22 -8.42 -7.54
C LYS A 109 12.97 -8.62 -6.22
N ILE A 110 12.35 -9.19 -5.20
CA ILE A 110 13.01 -9.53 -3.93
C ILE A 110 14.16 -10.52 -4.16
N VAL A 111 13.93 -11.60 -4.92
CA VAL A 111 14.97 -12.58 -5.27
C VAL A 111 16.13 -11.92 -6.01
N LYS A 112 15.84 -11.06 -7.00
CA LYS A 112 16.87 -10.29 -7.71
C LYS A 112 17.65 -9.35 -6.78
N ASN A 113 16.98 -8.73 -5.80
CA ASN A 113 17.63 -7.84 -4.84
C ASN A 113 18.54 -8.61 -3.88
N ALA A 114 18.15 -9.82 -3.44
CA ALA A 114 18.98 -10.67 -2.60
C ALA A 114 20.28 -11.10 -3.30
N ILE A 115 20.21 -11.36 -4.61
CA ILE A 115 21.41 -11.64 -5.42
C ILE A 115 22.30 -10.39 -5.54
N LYS A 116 21.68 -9.21 -5.74
CA LYS A 116 22.41 -7.95 -5.87
C LYS A 116 23.05 -7.48 -4.55
N TYR A 117 22.44 -7.81 -3.42
CA TYR A 117 22.85 -7.42 -2.08
C TYR A 117 22.88 -8.66 -1.16
N PRO A 118 23.91 -9.52 -1.29
CA PRO A 118 24.02 -10.73 -0.48
C PRO A 118 24.24 -10.38 0.99
N THR A 119 23.77 -11.24 1.90
CA THR A 119 24.13 -11.13 3.31
C THR A 119 25.64 -11.31 3.44
N GLN A 120 26.31 -10.40 4.16
CA GLN A 120 27.69 -10.65 4.54
C GLN A 120 27.68 -11.82 5.51
N THR A 121 28.24 -12.96 5.09
CA THR A 121 28.56 -14.03 6.02
C THR A 121 29.57 -13.45 7.01
N PRO A 122 29.33 -13.46 8.34
CA PRO A 122 30.38 -13.11 9.27
C PRO A 122 31.54 -14.08 9.01
N SER A 123 32.66 -13.56 8.51
CA SER A 123 33.86 -14.35 8.32
C SER A 123 34.16 -14.98 9.67
N LYS A 124 34.21 -16.32 9.73
CA LYS A 124 34.84 -17.00 10.87
C LYS A 124 36.26 -16.47 10.94
N THR A 125 36.52 -15.49 11.80
CA THR A 125 37.87 -15.12 12.19
C THR A 125 38.45 -16.37 12.81
N SER A 126 39.31 -17.01 12.03
CA SER A 126 40.17 -18.08 12.49
C SER A 126 41.30 -17.43 13.27
N TYR A 127 41.68 -18.08 14.36
CA TYR A 127 42.76 -17.77 15.31
C TYR A 127 42.38 -16.86 16.48
#